data_AF-A0A3D1R112-F1
#
_entry.id   AF-A0A3D1R112-F1
#
_cell.length_a   1.000
_cell.length_b   1.000
_cell.length_c   1.000
_cell.angle_alpha   90.00
_cell.angle_beta   90.00
_cell.angle_gamma   90.00
#
_symmetry.space_group_name_H-M   'P 1'
#
loop_
_entity.id
_entity.type
_entity.pdbx_description
1 polymer ?
#
loop_
_entity_poly.entity_id
_entity_poly.type
_entity_poly.pdbx_seq_one_letter_code
_entity_poly.pdbx_strand_id
1 'polypeptide(L)'
;MLRCPVCSDLLRRKAINTVQIDGCVTCGGLWLEKGELQRLSSDPRLLREAGRSFTRQQEPPPAARNNACPACAQPLSPFEFDRFRGLRLDRCKSCNSIWLDHGEAAELARRLDPAGAAQAQASPPAPSPAAPAMPASAPIPASALAAAPAPGAPHFAYPADPEPDPTAA
;
A
#
# COMPACT_ATOMS: atom_id res chain seq x y z
N MET A 1 -17.37 -1.55 2.17
CA MET A 1 -15.96 -1.14 1.98
C MET A 1 -15.10 -2.38 2.07
N LEU A 2 -14.11 -2.55 1.19
CA LEU A 2 -13.25 -3.73 1.18
C LEU A 2 -12.05 -3.52 2.11
N ARG A 3 -11.70 -4.54 2.90
CA ARG A 3 -10.53 -4.53 3.79
C ARG A 3 -9.45 -5.48 3.28
N CYS A 4 -8.20 -5.09 3.45
CA CYS A 4 -7.04 -5.88 3.09
C CYS A 4 -6.97 -7.15 3.96
N PRO A 5 -6.81 -8.35 3.37
CA PRO A 5 -6.67 -9.60 4.12
C PRO A 5 -5.33 -9.73 4.85
N VAL A 6 -4.38 -8.84 4.55
CA VAL A 6 -3.00 -8.87 5.07
C VAL A 6 -2.79 -7.93 6.24
N CYS A 7 -3.34 -6.71 6.17
CA CYS A 7 -3.15 -5.68 7.20
C CYS A 7 -4.45 -5.01 7.67
N SER A 8 -5.62 -5.47 7.20
CA SER A 8 -6.95 -4.94 7.57
C SER A 8 -7.27 -3.49 7.18
N ASP A 9 -6.31 -2.78 6.56
CA ASP A 9 -6.52 -1.45 5.98
C ASP A 9 -7.55 -1.45 4.86
N LEU A 10 -8.17 -0.29 4.63
CA LEU A 10 -9.13 -0.11 3.55
C LEU A 10 -8.45 -0.21 2.18
N LEU A 11 -9.04 -0.98 1.28
CA LEU A 11 -8.62 -1.00 -0.11
C LEU A 11 -9.08 0.28 -0.82
N ARG A 12 -8.25 0.75 -1.75
CA ARG A 12 -8.52 1.91 -2.59
C ARG A 12 -8.72 1.48 -4.03
N ARG A 13 -9.78 1.97 -4.65
CA ARG A 13 -10.09 1.70 -6.05
C ARG A 13 -9.25 2.58 -6.98
N LYS A 14 -8.70 1.99 -8.04
CA LYS A 14 -8.05 2.68 -9.17
C LYS A 14 -8.43 2.01 -10.49
N ALA A 15 -8.48 2.81 -11.55
CA ALA A 15 -8.61 2.31 -12.91
C ALA A 15 -7.22 2.12 -13.53
N ILE A 16 -6.94 0.92 -14.04
CA ILE A 16 -5.78 0.61 -14.87
C ILE A 16 -6.31 0.35 -16.27
N ASN A 17 -6.12 1.32 -17.17
CA ASN A 17 -6.83 1.37 -18.45
C ASN A 17 -8.36 1.25 -18.24
N THR A 18 -8.99 0.18 -18.71
CA THR A 18 -10.43 -0.09 -18.58
C THR A 18 -10.78 -1.01 -17.42
N VAL A 19 -9.79 -1.48 -16.65
CA VAL A 19 -9.99 -2.43 -15.54
C VAL A 19 -9.98 -1.67 -14.22
N GLN A 20 -11.05 -1.79 -13.44
CA GLN A 20 -11.07 -1.31 -12.06
C GLN A 20 -10.33 -2.33 -11.19
N ILE A 21 -9.49 -1.86 -10.28
CA ILE A 21 -8.84 -2.73 -9.29
C ILE A 21 -8.94 -2.07 -7.92
N ASP A 22 -8.97 -2.89 -6.88
CA ASP A 22 -8.89 -2.42 -5.50
C ASP A 22 -7.53 -2.82 -4.93
N GLY A 23 -6.78 -1.89 -4.35
CA GLY A 23 -5.43 -2.16 -3.85
C GLY A 23 -5.18 -1.58 -2.46
N CYS A 24 -4.30 -2.22 -1.71
CA CYS A 24 -3.89 -1.76 -0.39
C CYS A 24 -2.74 -0.78 -0.52
N VAL A 25 -2.89 0.42 0.06
CA VAL A 25 -1.84 1.46 0.07
C VAL A 25 -0.71 1.19 1.09
N THR A 26 -0.88 0.20 1.96
CA THR A 26 0.07 -0.12 3.03
C THR A 26 0.96 -1.29 2.65
N CYS A 27 0.37 -2.47 2.41
CA CYS A 27 1.12 -3.67 2.05
C CYS A 27 1.36 -3.82 0.55
N GLY A 28 0.65 -3.07 -0.30
CA GLY A 28 0.77 -3.13 -1.77
C GLY A 28 0.05 -4.31 -2.44
N GLY A 29 -0.79 -5.06 -1.70
CA GLY A 29 -1.56 -6.15 -2.28
C GLY A 29 -2.75 -5.67 -3.13
N LEU A 30 -3.13 -6.47 -4.12
CA LEU A 30 -4.20 -6.18 -5.09
C LEU A 30 -5.34 -7.18 -4.96
N TRP A 31 -6.55 -6.66 -5.01
CA TRP A 31 -7.79 -7.41 -5.12
C TRP A 31 -8.33 -7.29 -6.54
N LEU A 32 -8.49 -8.44 -7.19
CA LEU A 32 -8.99 -8.56 -8.55
C LEU A 32 -10.28 -9.36 -8.54
N GLU A 33 -11.35 -8.78 -9.04
CA GLU A 33 -12.62 -9.47 -9.24
C GLU A 33 -12.49 -10.55 -10.34
N LYS A 34 -13.53 -11.37 -10.45
CA LYS A 34 -13.60 -12.44 -11.45
C LYS A 34 -13.37 -11.87 -12.85
N GLY A 35 -12.33 -12.37 -13.52
CA GLY A 35 -11.96 -11.99 -14.89
C GLY A 35 -11.07 -10.74 -15.02
N GLU A 36 -10.82 -9.99 -13.94
CA GLU A 36 -9.92 -8.83 -13.99
C GLU A 36 -8.47 -9.22 -14.22
N LEU A 37 -8.02 -10.29 -13.57
CA LEU A 37 -6.69 -10.83 -13.83
C LEU A 37 -6.51 -11.20 -15.30
N GLN A 38 -7.52 -11.83 -15.92
CA GLN A 38 -7.47 -12.19 -17.34
C GLN A 38 -7.33 -10.93 -18.21
N ARG A 39 -8.13 -9.89 -17.93
CA ARG A 39 -8.06 -8.61 -18.66
C ARG A 39 -6.70 -7.93 -18.49
N LEU A 40 -6.17 -7.84 -17.26
CA LEU A 40 -4.84 -7.27 -17.02
C LEU A 40 -3.74 -8.08 -17.69
N SER A 41 -3.83 -9.40 -17.68
CA SER A 41 -2.82 -10.29 -18.28
C SER A 41 -2.79 -10.27 -19.81
N SER A 42 -3.78 -9.66 -20.47
CA SER A 42 -3.79 -9.50 -21.93
C SER A 42 -2.68 -8.57 -22.44
N ASP A 43 -2.20 -7.66 -21.58
CA ASP A 43 -1.04 -6.81 -21.84
C ASP A 43 -0.17 -6.75 -20.56
N PRO A 44 1.04 -7.35 -20.56
CA PRO A 44 1.93 -7.34 -19.41
C PRO A 44 2.25 -5.93 -18.86
N ARG A 45 2.13 -4.88 -19.68
CA ARG A 45 2.29 -3.49 -19.21
C ARG A 45 1.21 -3.10 -18.20
N LEU A 46 -0.02 -3.57 -18.36
CA LEU A 46 -1.12 -3.29 -17.43
C LEU A 46 -0.88 -3.97 -16.07
N LEU A 47 -0.35 -5.19 -16.06
CA LEU A 47 0.04 -5.87 -14.82
C LEU A 47 1.17 -5.12 -14.09
N ARG A 48 2.17 -4.60 -14.83
CA ARG A 48 3.23 -3.76 -14.24
C ARG A 48 2.66 -2.46 -13.67
N GLU A 49 1.75 -1.82 -14.39
CA GLU A 49 1.09 -0.59 -13.96
C GLU A 49 0.23 -0.82 -12.71
N ALA A 50 -0.55 -1.90 -12.67
CA ALA A 50 -1.33 -2.31 -11.51
C ALA A 50 -0.44 -2.50 -10.27
N GLY A 51 0.68 -3.22 -10.42
CA GLY A 51 1.65 -3.40 -9.33
C GLY A 51 2.31 -2.10 -8.86
N ARG A 52 2.63 -1.18 -9.78
CA ARG A 52 3.21 0.14 -9.46
C ARG A 52 2.19 1.10 -8.84
N SER A 53 0.91 0.89 -9.07
CA SER A 53 -0.16 1.74 -8.54
C SER A 53 -0.38 1.59 -7.03
N PHE A 54 0.12 0.48 -6.46
CA PHE A 54 0.03 0.15 -5.04
C PHE A 54 1.38 -0.43 -4.57
N THR A 55 2.34 0.46 -4.31
CA THR A 55 3.64 0.07 -3.76
C THR A 55 3.56 -0.16 -2.25
N ARG A 56 4.29 -1.16 -1.77
CA ARG A 56 4.39 -1.43 -0.33
C ARG A 56 5.08 -0.27 0.36
N GLN A 57 4.41 0.31 1.35
CA GLN A 57 4.97 1.34 2.22
C GLN A 57 5.55 0.73 3.50
N GLN A 58 4.94 -0.36 3.98
CA GLN A 58 5.33 -1.04 5.22
C GLN A 58 5.22 -2.55 5.06
N GLU A 59 6.13 -3.28 5.69
CA GLU A 59 6.03 -4.74 5.84
C GLU A 59 4.97 -5.05 6.90
N PRO A 60 3.85 -5.72 6.55
CA PRO A 60 2.85 -6.10 7.53
C PRO A 60 3.41 -7.20 8.45
N PRO A 61 3.07 -7.19 9.75
CA PRO A 61 3.45 -8.26 10.67
C PRO A 61 2.96 -9.63 10.18
N PRO A 62 3.71 -10.72 10.37
CA PRO A 62 3.28 -12.06 9.95
C PRO A 62 1.91 -12.48 10.51
N ALA A 63 1.59 -12.06 11.75
CA ALA A 63 0.34 -12.37 12.43
C ALA A 63 -0.87 -11.51 11.99
N ALA A 64 -0.68 -10.50 11.14
CA ALA A 64 -1.75 -9.60 10.73
C ALA A 64 -2.69 -10.18 9.65
N ARG A 65 -2.25 -11.25 8.96
CA ARG A 65 -3.03 -11.92 7.92
C ARG A 65 -4.25 -12.64 8.51
N ASN A 66 -5.43 -12.33 7.98
CA ASN A 66 -6.67 -13.06 8.27
C ASN A 66 -7.13 -13.95 7.11
N ASN A 67 -6.49 -13.84 5.94
CA ASN A 67 -6.79 -14.60 4.72
C ASN A 67 -8.28 -14.59 4.30
N ALA A 68 -9.05 -13.58 4.71
CA ALA A 68 -10.47 -13.47 4.41
C ALA A 68 -10.69 -12.70 3.09
N CYS A 69 -11.52 -13.25 2.21
CA CYS A 69 -11.92 -12.58 0.97
C CYS A 69 -12.51 -11.19 1.28
N PRO A 70 -11.99 -10.09 0.71
CA PRO A 70 -12.52 -8.75 0.95
C PRO A 70 -13.99 -8.56 0.57
N ALA A 71 -14.48 -9.34 -0.40
CA ALA A 71 -15.83 -9.22 -0.94
C ALA A 71 -16.89 -10.06 -0.20
N CYS A 72 -16.53 -11.27 0.26
CA CYS A 72 -17.50 -12.21 0.85
C CYS A 72 -17.04 -12.90 2.14
N ALA A 73 -15.90 -12.48 2.70
CA ALA A 73 -15.27 -13.00 3.93
C ALA A 73 -14.91 -14.50 3.92
N GLN A 74 -15.17 -15.23 2.84
CA GLN A 74 -14.77 -16.63 2.69
C GLN A 74 -13.24 -16.76 2.61
N PRO A 75 -12.66 -17.88 3.07
CA PRO A 75 -11.21 -18.06 3.09
C PRO A 75 -10.63 -18.05 1.67
N LEU A 76 -9.52 -17.33 1.52
CA LEU A 76 -8.68 -17.40 0.34
C LEU A 76 -7.88 -18.70 0.38
N SER A 77 -7.83 -19.39 -0.76
CA SER A 77 -7.04 -20.60 -0.93
C SER A 77 -5.91 -20.34 -1.92
N PRO A 78 -4.67 -20.70 -1.57
CA PRO A 78 -3.57 -20.55 -2.50
C PRO A 78 -3.74 -21.50 -3.69
N PHE A 79 -3.30 -21.04 -4.85
CA PHE A 79 -3.28 -21.80 -6.09
C PHE A 79 -2.13 -21.34 -6.98
N GLU A 80 -1.78 -22.18 -7.95
CA GLU A 80 -0.81 -21.85 -9.00
C GLU A 80 -1.43 -22.12 -10.35
N PHE A 81 -0.99 -21.39 -11.37
CA PHE A 81 -1.26 -21.76 -12.75
C PHE A 81 -0.10 -22.58 -13.28
N ASP A 82 -0.36 -23.62 -14.09
CA ASP A 82 0.71 -24.46 -14.65
C ASP A 82 1.76 -23.64 -15.43
N ARG A 83 1.30 -22.65 -16.19
CA ARG A 83 2.16 -21.70 -16.94
C ARG A 83 3.03 -20.84 -16.01
N PHE A 84 2.60 -20.61 -14.77
CA PHE A 84 3.30 -19.78 -13.79
C PHE A 84 3.71 -20.60 -12.56
N ARG A 85 4.15 -21.85 -12.75
CA ARG A 85 4.61 -22.73 -11.66
C ARG A 85 5.58 -22.00 -10.72
N GLY A 86 5.38 -22.12 -9.41
CA GLY A 86 6.17 -21.42 -8.40
C GLY A 86 5.82 -19.95 -8.21
N LEU A 87 4.68 -19.50 -8.74
CA LEU A 87 4.03 -18.26 -8.34
C LEU A 87 2.67 -18.60 -7.72
N ARG A 88 2.62 -18.51 -6.39
CA ARG A 88 1.46 -18.89 -5.57
C ARG A 88 0.57 -17.67 -5.38
N LEU A 89 -0.62 -17.69 -5.97
CA LEU A 89 -1.62 -16.64 -5.84
C LEU A 89 -2.75 -17.11 -4.91
N ASP A 90 -3.57 -16.20 -4.42
CA ASP A 90 -4.69 -16.53 -3.55
C ASP A 90 -6.03 -16.37 -4.28
N ARG A 91 -6.93 -17.36 -4.18
CA ARG A 91 -8.26 -17.32 -4.80
C ARG A 91 -9.37 -17.54 -3.79
N CYS A 92 -10.42 -16.75 -3.89
CA CYS A 92 -11.69 -17.07 -3.24
C CYS A 92 -12.48 -18.07 -4.07
N LYS A 93 -12.78 -19.24 -3.52
CA LYS A 93 -13.59 -20.28 -4.21
C LYS A 93 -15.08 -19.94 -4.33
N SER A 94 -15.57 -19.01 -3.51
CA SER A 94 -16.97 -18.58 -3.53
C SER A 94 -17.25 -17.56 -4.63
N CYS A 95 -16.50 -16.44 -4.67
CA CYS A 95 -16.73 -15.38 -5.67
C CYS A 95 -15.78 -15.43 -6.88
N ASN A 96 -14.79 -16.33 -6.90
CA ASN A 96 -13.78 -16.49 -7.96
C ASN A 96 -12.86 -15.27 -8.17
N SER A 97 -12.79 -14.39 -7.18
CA SER A 97 -11.84 -13.29 -7.15
C SER A 97 -10.45 -13.77 -6.71
N ILE A 98 -9.43 -12.99 -7.05
CA ILE A 98 -8.02 -13.30 -6.85
C ILE A 98 -7.39 -12.18 -6.03
N TRP A 99 -6.62 -12.58 -5.03
CA TRP A 99 -5.71 -11.69 -4.31
C TRP A 99 -4.29 -11.90 -4.85
N LEU A 100 -3.62 -10.80 -5.15
CA LEU A 100 -2.20 -10.77 -5.47
C LEU A 100 -1.46 -10.05 -4.35
N ASP A 101 -0.47 -10.70 -3.77
CA ASP A 101 0.44 -10.04 -2.85
C ASP A 101 1.35 -9.05 -3.58
N HIS A 102 1.93 -8.13 -2.82
CA HIS A 102 2.85 -7.15 -3.37
C HIS A 102 4.02 -7.83 -4.10
N GLY A 103 4.23 -7.42 -5.35
CA GLY A 103 5.25 -7.97 -6.24
C GLY A 103 4.73 -9.06 -7.19
N GLU A 104 3.62 -9.73 -6.87
CA GLU A 104 3.12 -10.84 -7.70
C GLU A 104 2.59 -10.37 -9.06
N ALA A 105 1.95 -9.20 -9.13
CA ALA A 105 1.53 -8.61 -10.39
C ALA A 105 2.73 -8.30 -11.32
N ALA A 106 3.80 -7.74 -10.75
CA ALA A 106 5.04 -7.50 -11.49
C ALA A 106 5.70 -8.82 -11.94
N GLU A 107 5.60 -9.86 -11.10
CA GLU A 107 6.12 -11.18 -11.42
C GLU A 107 5.35 -11.88 -12.54
N LEU A 108 4.02 -11.81 -12.51
CA LEU A 108 3.17 -12.26 -13.62
C LEU A 108 3.55 -11.55 -14.92
N ALA A 109 3.72 -10.23 -14.88
CA ALA A 109 4.12 -9.46 -16.06
C ALA A 109 5.50 -9.88 -16.60
N ARG A 110 6.47 -10.11 -15.70
CA ARG A 110 7.82 -10.56 -16.08
C ARG A 110 7.79 -11.94 -16.73
N ARG A 111 6.94 -12.87 -16.26
CA ARG A 111 6.82 -14.21 -16.85
C ARG A 111 6.06 -14.22 -18.18
N LEU A 112 5.09 -13.32 -18.34
CA LEU A 112 4.35 -13.16 -19.61
C LEU A 112 5.20 -12.50 -20.70
N ASP A 113 6.05 -11.56 -20.31
CA ASP A 113 6.94 -10.81 -21.23
C ASP A 113 8.31 -10.60 -20.56
N PRO A 114 9.21 -11.60 -20.65
CA PRO A 114 10.56 -11.51 -20.10
C PRO A 114 11.39 -10.40 -20.78
N ALA A 115 11.18 -10.16 -22.07
CA ALA A 115 11.94 -9.18 -22.85
C ALA A 115 11.62 -7.73 -22.44
N GLY A 116 10.35 -7.40 -22.16
CA GLY A 116 9.96 -6.07 -21.69
C GLY A 116 10.33 -5.78 -20.23
N ALA A 117 10.63 -6.80 -19.42
CA ALA A 117 11.10 -6.61 -18.04
C ALA A 117 12.49 -5.97 -17.97
N ALA A 118 13.40 -6.31 -18.88
CA ALA A 118 14.75 -5.76 -18.94
C ALA A 118 14.78 -4.27 -19.33
N GLN A 119 13.80 -3.80 -20.10
CA GLN A 119 13.73 -2.41 -20.56
C GLN A 119 13.07 -1.48 -19.52
N ALA A 120 12.16 -1.99 -18.69
CA ALA A 120 11.42 -1.21 -17.71
C ALA A 120 12.23 -0.79 -16.45
N GLN A 121 13.42 -1.37 -16.25
CA GLN A 121 14.36 -1.02 -15.17
C GLN A 121 15.46 -0.06 -15.62
N ALA A 122 15.54 0.26 -16.92
CA ALA A 122 16.59 1.10 -17.51
C ALA A 122 16.21 2.59 -17.62
N SER A 123 15.06 3.02 -17.09
CA SER A 123 14.74 4.45 -16.97
C SER A 123 15.26 4.96 -15.64
N PRO A 124 16.27 5.86 -15.60
CA PRO A 124 16.63 6.55 -14.37
C PRO A 124 15.41 7.33 -13.87
N PRO A 125 15.23 7.48 -12.53
CA PRO A 125 14.20 8.38 -12.02
C PRO A 125 14.43 9.77 -12.62
N ALA A 126 13.37 10.36 -13.16
CA ALA A 126 13.41 11.74 -13.62
C ALA A 126 13.98 12.61 -12.48
N PRO A 127 14.94 13.52 -12.76
CA PRO A 127 15.42 14.43 -11.73
C PRO A 127 14.23 15.24 -11.22
N SER A 128 14.01 15.18 -9.91
CA SER A 128 13.04 16.05 -9.24
C SER A 128 13.36 17.50 -9.62
N PRO A 129 12.38 18.33 -10.03
CA PRO A 129 12.67 19.74 -10.27
C PRO A 129 13.15 20.34 -8.95
N ALA A 130 14.40 20.81 -8.95
CA ALA A 130 14.99 21.52 -7.83
C ALA A 130 14.05 22.66 -7.44
N ALA A 131 13.63 22.68 -6.17
CA ALA A 131 12.90 23.81 -5.62
C ALA A 131 13.72 25.09 -5.84
N PRO A 132 13.11 26.22 -6.24
CA PRO A 132 13.83 27.47 -6.35
C PRO A 132 14.38 27.86 -4.98
N ALA A 133 15.68 28.14 -4.93
CA ALA A 133 16.34 28.69 -3.76
C ALA A 133 15.68 30.04 -3.39
N MET A 134 15.17 30.15 -2.17
CA MET A 134 14.75 31.44 -1.63
C MET A 134 16.01 32.30 -1.39
N PRO A 135 15.99 33.61 -1.72
CA PRO A 135 17.10 34.49 -1.37
C PRO A 135 17.17 34.71 0.15
N ALA A 136 18.39 34.68 0.68
CA ALA A 136 18.69 34.98 2.07
C ALA A 136 18.26 36.41 2.42
N SER A 137 17.44 36.53 3.47
CA SER A 137 17.07 37.82 4.04
C SER A 137 18.25 38.46 4.78
N ALA A 138 18.40 39.77 4.60
CA ALA A 138 19.44 40.64 5.15
C ALA A 138 19.46 40.65 6.71
N PRO A 139 20.60 41.05 7.33
CA PRO A 139 20.73 41.03 8.78
C PRO A 139 19.91 42.15 9.47
N ILE A 140 19.34 41.80 10.63
CA ILE A 140 18.67 42.72 11.56
C ILE A 140 19.75 43.42 12.42
N PRO A 141 19.71 44.75 12.62
CA PRO A 141 20.62 45.42 13.55
C PRO A 141 20.24 45.14 15.02
N ALA A 142 21.26 44.90 15.84
CA ALA A 142 21.14 44.70 17.28
C ALA A 142 20.98 46.03 18.02
N SER A 143 19.94 46.15 18.86
CA SER A 143 19.93 46.99 20.06
C SER A 143 18.69 46.75 20.89
N ALA A 144 18.87 46.13 22.07
CA ALA A 144 18.41 46.62 23.38
C ALA A 144 18.36 45.45 24.39
N LEU A 145 19.28 45.50 25.35
CA LEU A 145 19.26 44.70 26.58
C LEU A 145 18.00 45.01 27.42
N ALA A 146 17.42 44.01 28.08
CA ALA A 146 17.40 43.94 29.55
C ALA A 146 16.62 42.73 30.11
N ALA A 147 17.25 42.13 31.13
CA ALA A 147 16.69 41.49 32.34
C ALA A 147 16.03 40.09 32.28
N ALA A 148 16.71 39.13 32.93
CA ALA A 148 16.16 37.94 33.61
C ALA A 148 15.99 38.27 35.13
N PRO A 149 15.32 37.48 36.02
CA PRO A 149 15.34 36.00 36.06
C PRO A 149 14.07 35.22 36.54
N ALA A 150 14.02 33.93 36.14
CA ALA A 150 13.65 32.66 36.82
C ALA A 150 12.33 32.50 37.66
N PRO A 151 11.97 31.27 38.11
CA PRO A 151 11.79 29.98 37.40
C PRO A 151 10.39 29.35 37.67
N GLY A 152 10.00 28.30 36.94
CA GLY A 152 8.85 27.47 37.34
C GLY A 152 8.38 26.45 36.31
N ALA A 153 8.71 25.17 36.52
CA ALA A 153 7.99 24.02 35.97
C ALA A 153 6.85 23.66 36.96
N PRO A 154 5.73 22.99 36.56
CA PRO A 154 5.80 21.59 36.12
C PRO A 154 4.77 21.13 35.05
N HIS A 155 5.17 20.05 34.36
CA HIS A 155 4.41 18.85 33.96
C HIS A 155 2.88 18.98 33.76
N PHE A 156 2.43 18.92 32.50
CA PHE A 156 1.06 18.51 32.17
C PHE A 156 1.00 16.99 32.02
N ALA A 157 0.44 16.33 33.02
CA ALA A 157 0.01 14.95 32.94
C ALA A 157 -1.32 14.89 32.16
N TYR A 158 -1.44 13.97 31.20
CA TYR A 158 -2.73 13.62 30.61
C TYR A 158 -3.53 12.76 31.60
N PRO A 159 -4.84 13.00 31.78
CA PRO A 159 -5.68 12.13 32.59
C PRO A 159 -5.82 10.75 31.93
N ALA A 160 -5.67 9.71 32.75
CA ALA A 160 -6.00 8.34 32.38
C ALA A 160 -7.52 8.21 32.18
N ASP A 161 -7.93 7.51 31.12
CA ASP A 161 -9.32 7.12 30.90
C ASP A 161 -9.78 6.12 31.98
N PRO A 162 -11.03 6.22 32.49
CA PRO A 162 -11.57 5.27 33.44
C PRO A 162 -11.87 3.90 32.79
N GLU A 163 -11.54 2.82 33.52
CA GLU A 163 -11.92 1.45 33.18
C GLU A 163 -13.46 1.28 33.09
N PRO A 164 -13.96 0.39 32.22
CA PRO A 164 -15.39 0.09 32.13
C PRO A 164 -15.89 -0.70 33.36
N ASP A 165 -17.01 -0.24 33.92
CA ASP A 165 -17.75 -0.85 35.03
C ASP A 165 -18.31 -2.24 34.63
N PRO A 166 -18.06 -3.31 35.41
CA PRO A 166 -18.50 -4.66 35.09
C PRO A 166 -19.97 -4.97 35.46
N THR A 167 -20.84 -3.97 35.68
CA THR A 167 -22.20 -4.19 36.23
C THR A 167 -23.37 -3.46 35.54
N ALA A 168 -23.30 -3.23 34.23
CA ALA A 168 -24.47 -2.79 33.45
C ALA A 168 -25.10 -3.96 32.65
N ALA A 169 -26.05 -4.64 33.32
CA ALA A 169 -27.19 -5.45 32.87
C ALA A 169 -27.15 -6.18 31.50
#